data_AF-A0A6A3GNN0-F1
#
_entry.id   AF-A0A6A3GNN0-F1
#
_cell.length_a   1.000
_cell.length_b   1.000
_cell.length_c   1.000
_cell.angle_alpha   90.00
_cell.angle_beta   90.00
_cell.angle_gamma   90.00
#
_symmetry.space_group_name_H-M   'P 1'
#
loop_
_entity.id
_entity.type
_entity.pdbx_description
1 polymer ?
#
loop_
_entity_poly.entity_id
_entity_poly.type
_entity_poly.pdbx_seq_one_letter_code
_entity_poly.pdbx_strand_id
1 'polypeptide(L)'
;MADSSEGSLPSKTVLEVDESSAFSTPTKQQGEAQQARKNFTAGDLILLRAANTVKPWEAPYGTANGVMKCFDQIARMCSDTPTFVKEKPGTSLRTRFDKLVKQFREAERASRRASGTSEEYEERDVLLQDIVQQMDGWKSLREEEKQCERAKRDGIEASGALMRRLAMGELEDEL
;
A
#
# COMPACT_ATOMS: atom_id res chain seq x y z
N MET A 1 86.24 -2.42 -33.41
CA MET A 1 86.26 -3.41 -34.51
C MET A 1 86.47 -4.78 -33.88
N ALA A 2 85.67 -5.77 -34.32
CA ALA A 2 85.65 -7.18 -33.91
C ALA A 2 85.15 -7.41 -32.46
N ASP A 3 84.30 -8.39 -32.09
CA ASP A 3 83.70 -9.57 -32.73
C ASP A 3 82.59 -10.06 -31.74
N SER A 4 81.32 -10.22 -32.11
CA SER A 4 80.60 -11.44 -32.57
C SER A 4 80.50 -12.63 -31.59
N SER A 5 79.30 -13.24 -31.60
CA SER A 5 78.91 -14.59 -31.13
C SER A 5 78.85 -14.85 -29.62
N GLU A 6 77.90 -15.58 -29.03
CA GLU A 6 76.71 -16.39 -29.41
C GLU A 6 76.07 -16.71 -28.03
N GLY A 7 74.79 -16.99 -27.78
CA GLY A 7 73.68 -17.47 -28.56
C GLY A 7 72.71 -18.19 -27.59
N SER A 8 71.49 -18.42 -28.07
CA SER A 8 70.51 -19.45 -27.62
C SER A 8 69.36 -19.05 -26.68
N LEU A 9 68.16 -19.17 -27.26
CA LEU A 9 66.76 -18.87 -26.88
C LEU A 9 66.12 -20.00 -26.03
N PRO A 10 64.77 -20.17 -25.87
CA PRO A 10 63.58 -19.28 -26.04
C PRO A 10 62.55 -19.39 -24.87
N SER A 11 61.50 -18.55 -24.89
CA SER A 11 60.06 -18.93 -24.84
C SER A 11 59.20 -17.68 -24.58
N LYS A 12 58.44 -17.19 -25.59
CA LYS A 12 57.00 -17.46 -25.82
C LYS A 12 56.13 -16.91 -24.68
N THR A 13 55.16 -16.00 -24.85
CA THR A 13 54.32 -15.69 -26.01
C THR A 13 53.68 -14.32 -25.81
N VAL A 14 53.64 -13.50 -26.86
CA VAL A 14 52.76 -12.33 -27.02
C VAL A 14 51.33 -12.82 -27.25
N LEU A 15 50.35 -12.28 -26.55
CA LEU A 15 49.01 -12.03 -27.11
C LEU A 15 48.42 -10.77 -26.45
N GLU A 16 48.42 -9.71 -27.25
CA GLU A 16 47.55 -8.54 -27.16
C GLU A 16 46.16 -8.93 -27.71
N VAL A 17 45.16 -8.08 -27.40
CA VAL A 17 43.76 -8.01 -27.88
C VAL A 17 42.84 -9.14 -27.37
N ASP A 18 41.61 -8.90 -26.90
CA ASP A 18 40.63 -7.93 -27.40
C ASP A 18 39.42 -7.79 -26.45
N GLU A 19 38.69 -6.68 -26.67
CA GLU A 19 37.25 -6.51 -26.51
C GLU A 19 36.52 -6.65 -25.15
N SER A 20 35.91 -5.52 -24.78
CA SER A 20 34.47 -5.41 -24.49
C SER A 20 33.92 -6.08 -23.22
N SER A 21 33.80 -5.29 -22.16
CA SER A 21 32.48 -5.12 -21.54
C SER A 21 32.48 -3.82 -20.75
N ALA A 22 32.14 -2.73 -21.45
CA ALA A 22 31.79 -1.49 -20.80
C ALA A 22 30.68 -1.78 -19.79
N PHE A 23 31.00 -1.56 -18.51
CA PHE A 23 30.07 -1.59 -17.39
C PHE A 23 28.87 -0.70 -17.74
N SER A 24 27.82 -1.34 -18.25
CA SER A 24 26.59 -0.67 -18.63
C SER A 24 25.91 -0.24 -17.36
N THR A 25 26.01 1.05 -17.05
CA THR A 25 25.14 1.73 -16.11
C THR A 25 23.68 1.45 -16.47
N PRO A 26 22.85 0.84 -15.61
CA PRO A 26 21.42 0.73 -15.87
C PRO A 26 20.73 2.02 -15.43
N THR A 27 20.96 3.12 -16.15
CA THR A 27 20.19 4.36 -15.98
C THR A 27 18.93 4.28 -16.84
N LYS A 28 17.95 3.43 -16.47
CA LYS A 28 16.65 3.44 -17.15
C LYS A 28 15.46 2.85 -16.38
N GLN A 29 15.44 2.94 -15.05
CA GLN A 29 14.22 2.61 -14.26
C GLN A 29 13.73 3.76 -13.37
N GLN A 30 14.47 4.88 -13.29
CA GLN A 30 14.03 6.04 -12.52
C GLN A 30 12.79 6.73 -13.13
N GLY A 31 12.56 6.57 -14.44
CA GLY A 31 11.48 7.26 -15.15
C GLY A 31 10.07 6.87 -14.70
N GLU A 32 9.80 5.59 -14.46
CA GLU A 32 8.43 5.09 -14.22
C GLU A 32 7.99 5.26 -12.77
N ALA A 33 8.88 5.00 -11.80
CA ALA A 33 8.63 5.27 -10.38
C ALA A 33 8.46 6.78 -10.12
N GLN A 34 9.25 7.63 -10.81
CA GLN A 34 9.07 9.08 -10.75
C GLN A 34 7.81 9.55 -11.48
N GLN A 35 7.31 8.83 -12.50
CA GLN A 35 6.12 9.23 -13.25
C GLN A 35 4.83 9.03 -12.45
N ALA A 36 4.78 8.05 -11.54
CA ALA A 36 3.72 7.96 -10.53
C ALA A 36 3.72 9.15 -9.56
N ARG A 37 4.89 9.74 -9.27
CA ARG A 37 5.06 10.91 -8.38
C ARG A 37 4.63 12.25 -9.03
N LYS A 38 4.38 12.31 -10.34
CA LYS A 38 4.11 13.57 -11.08
C LYS A 38 2.73 14.18 -10.85
N ASN A 39 1.83 13.52 -10.13
CA ASN A 39 0.45 13.99 -9.95
C ASN A 39 0.13 14.47 -8.53
N PHE A 40 1.10 14.48 -7.61
CA PHE A 40 0.91 14.88 -6.23
C PHE A 40 1.11 16.38 -6.06
N THR A 41 0.23 17.04 -5.30
CA THR A 41 0.22 18.49 -5.09
C THR A 41 0.33 18.82 -3.60
N ALA A 42 0.75 20.03 -3.25
CA ALA A 42 0.75 20.49 -1.86
C ALA A 42 -0.64 20.36 -1.19
N GLY A 43 -1.72 20.51 -1.97
CA GLY A 43 -3.09 20.30 -1.50
C GLY A 43 -3.38 18.87 -1.06
N ASP A 44 -2.67 17.87 -1.61
CA ASP A 44 -2.87 16.47 -1.22
C ASP A 44 -2.30 16.19 0.17
N LEU A 45 -1.18 16.82 0.58
CA LEU A 45 -0.68 16.71 1.95
C LEU A 45 -1.68 17.27 2.95
N ILE A 46 -2.29 18.42 2.64
CA ILE A 46 -3.31 19.06 3.49
C ILE A 46 -4.52 18.12 3.62
N LEU A 47 -4.98 17.56 2.49
CA LEU A 47 -6.07 16.57 2.48
C LEU A 47 -5.73 15.34 3.33
N LEU A 48 -4.54 14.77 3.18
CA LEU A 48 -4.13 13.57 3.92
C LEU A 48 -4.01 13.83 5.42
N ARG A 49 -3.44 14.97 5.83
CA ARG A 49 -3.38 15.37 7.26
C ARG A 49 -4.78 15.54 7.85
N ALA A 50 -5.68 16.21 7.13
CA ALA A 50 -7.07 16.36 7.56
C ALA A 50 -7.79 15.00 7.64
N ALA A 51 -7.58 14.11 6.66
CA ALA A 51 -8.14 12.76 6.68
C ALA A 51 -7.59 11.91 7.84
N ASN A 52 -6.29 11.99 8.16
CA ASN A 52 -5.71 11.29 9.31
C ASN A 52 -6.27 11.79 10.65
N THR A 53 -6.65 13.06 10.70
CA THR A 53 -7.30 13.65 11.88
C THR A 53 -8.74 13.16 12.03
N VAL A 54 -9.52 13.20 10.94
CA VAL A 54 -10.96 12.90 10.94
C VAL A 54 -11.27 11.40 10.90
N LYS A 55 -10.35 10.58 10.37
CA LYS A 55 -10.47 9.13 10.20
C LYS A 55 -11.79 8.70 9.54
N PRO A 56 -12.04 9.08 8.27
CA PRO A 56 -13.31 8.80 7.60
C PRO A 56 -13.67 7.31 7.48
N TRP A 57 -12.70 6.40 7.63
CA TRP A 57 -12.93 4.94 7.66
C TRP A 57 -13.56 4.44 8.96
N GLU A 58 -13.48 5.20 10.05
CA GLU A 58 -14.11 4.89 11.34
C GLU A 58 -15.59 5.32 11.40
N ALA A 59 -16.08 5.98 10.35
CA ALA A 59 -17.44 6.49 10.32
C ALA A 59 -18.49 5.36 10.52
N PRO A 60 -19.59 5.60 11.27
CA PRO A 60 -20.62 4.60 11.51
C PRO A 60 -21.23 4.09 10.20
N TYR A 61 -21.16 2.77 10.00
CA TYR A 61 -21.77 2.12 8.83
C TYR A 61 -23.29 2.06 8.99
N GLY A 62 -24.01 2.11 7.86
CA GLY A 62 -25.47 2.02 7.85
C GLY A 62 -26.21 3.34 8.06
N THR A 63 -25.50 4.45 8.31
CA THR A 63 -26.07 5.79 8.20
C THR A 63 -25.72 6.35 6.82
N ALA A 64 -26.72 6.76 6.04
CA ALA A 64 -26.56 7.17 4.64
C ALA A 64 -25.52 8.31 4.42
N ASN A 65 -25.08 8.99 5.49
CA ASN A 65 -24.23 10.18 5.41
C ASN A 65 -22.98 10.14 6.33
N GLY A 66 -22.63 9.04 7.00
CA GLY A 66 -21.52 9.03 7.96
C GLY A 66 -20.18 9.44 7.34
N VAL A 67 -19.75 8.70 6.32
CA VAL A 67 -18.51 8.99 5.59
C VAL A 67 -18.55 10.35 4.89
N MET A 68 -19.69 10.72 4.30
CA MET A 68 -19.81 12.01 3.62
C MET A 68 -19.73 13.21 4.58
N LYS A 69 -20.31 13.11 5.79
CA LYS A 69 -20.12 14.12 6.84
C LYS A 69 -18.66 14.25 7.26
N CYS A 70 -17.90 13.15 7.31
CA CYS A 70 -16.46 13.21 7.54
C CYS A 70 -15.75 13.98 6.42
N PHE A 71 -16.12 13.75 5.15
CA PHE A 71 -15.53 14.49 4.04
C PHE A 71 -15.96 15.95 3.93
N ASP A 72 -17.16 16.31 4.38
CA ASP A 72 -17.58 17.70 4.53
C ASP A 72 -16.80 18.39 5.66
N GLN A 73 -16.52 17.68 6.76
CA GLN A 73 -15.61 18.16 7.81
C GLN A 73 -14.18 18.35 7.28
N ILE A 74 -13.65 17.38 6.54
CA ILE A 74 -12.33 17.47 5.89
C ILE A 74 -12.28 18.67 4.95
N ALA A 75 -13.34 18.92 4.16
CA ALA A 75 -13.41 20.07 3.27
C ALA A 75 -13.31 21.41 4.00
N ARG A 76 -13.97 21.53 5.16
CA ARG A 76 -13.84 22.70 6.04
C ARG A 76 -12.41 22.87 6.54
N MET A 77 -11.82 21.83 7.12
CA MET A 77 -10.45 21.86 7.63
C MET A 77 -9.42 22.22 6.54
N CYS A 78 -9.59 21.69 5.33
CA CYS A 78 -8.72 22.04 4.21
C CYS A 78 -8.90 23.51 3.82
N SER A 79 -10.13 24.02 3.77
CA SER A 79 -10.45 25.41 3.40
C SER A 79 -9.91 26.44 4.39
N ASP A 80 -9.75 26.07 5.66
CA ASP A 80 -9.13 26.91 6.70
C ASP A 80 -7.61 27.07 6.48
N THR A 81 -7.00 26.23 5.66
CA THR A 81 -5.58 26.33 5.32
C THR A 81 -5.36 27.32 4.17
N PRO A 82 -4.59 28.42 4.35
CA PRO A 82 -4.49 29.49 3.35
C PRO A 82 -3.94 29.06 1.98
N THR A 83 -3.14 28.00 1.93
CA THR A 83 -2.52 27.47 0.70
C THR A 83 -3.41 26.46 -0.02
N PHE A 84 -4.58 26.12 0.52
CA PHE A 84 -5.51 25.18 -0.09
C PHE A 84 -6.50 25.90 -1.01
N VAL A 85 -6.91 25.21 -2.08
CA VAL A 85 -7.94 25.71 -3.00
C VAL A 85 -9.28 25.72 -2.27
N LYS A 86 -9.83 26.92 -2.05
CA LYS A 86 -11.11 27.12 -1.35
C LYS A 86 -12.29 26.47 -2.10
N GLU A 87 -13.35 26.18 -1.36
CA GLU A 87 -14.67 25.76 -1.86
C GLU A 87 -14.72 24.40 -2.58
N LYS A 88 -13.75 23.51 -2.35
CA LYS A 88 -13.85 22.13 -2.86
C LYS A 88 -14.87 21.32 -2.05
N PRO A 89 -15.87 20.69 -2.69
CA PRO A 89 -16.86 19.89 -1.98
C PRO A 89 -16.24 18.59 -1.46
N GLY A 90 -16.78 18.07 -0.35
CA GLY A 90 -16.31 16.83 0.28
C GLY A 90 -16.28 15.64 -0.68
N THR A 91 -17.22 15.57 -1.63
CA THR A 91 -17.28 14.53 -2.67
C THR A 91 -16.03 14.51 -3.57
N SER A 92 -15.55 15.68 -3.97
CA SER A 92 -14.32 15.82 -4.76
C SER A 92 -13.09 15.41 -3.96
N LEU A 93 -13.04 15.78 -2.68
CA LEU A 93 -11.94 15.42 -1.79
C LEU A 93 -11.90 13.92 -1.49
N ARG A 94 -13.06 13.30 -1.30
CA ARG A 94 -13.19 11.83 -1.20
C ARG A 94 -12.63 11.14 -2.43
N THR A 95 -13.08 11.57 -3.61
CA THR A 95 -12.60 11.00 -4.88
C THR A 95 -11.08 11.15 -5.03
N ARG A 96 -10.51 12.27 -4.57
CA ARG A 96 -9.07 12.49 -4.60
C ARG A 96 -8.34 11.59 -3.59
N PHE A 97 -8.84 11.49 -2.36
CA PHE A 97 -8.31 10.63 -1.32
C PHE A 97 -8.28 9.16 -1.76
N ASP A 98 -9.39 8.64 -2.29
CA ASP A 98 -9.49 7.26 -2.78
C ASP A 98 -8.46 6.98 -3.89
N LYS A 99 -8.24 7.95 -4.79
CA LYS A 99 -7.20 7.85 -5.83
C LYS A 99 -5.79 7.78 -5.25
N LEU A 100 -5.47 8.62 -4.26
CA LEU A 100 -4.16 8.63 -3.60
C LEU A 100 -3.86 7.30 -2.90
N VAL A 101 -4.82 6.78 -2.12
CA VAL A 101 -4.70 5.49 -1.44
C VAL A 101 -4.53 4.35 -2.44
N LYS A 102 -5.29 4.35 -3.54
CA LYS A 102 -5.19 3.34 -4.60
C LYS A 102 -3.80 3.35 -5.25
N GLN A 103 -3.33 4.54 -5.65
CA GLN A 103 -2.02 4.70 -6.28
C GLN A 103 -0.88 4.25 -5.36
N PHE A 104 -0.97 4.59 -4.06
CA PHE A 104 0.00 4.14 -3.07
C PHE A 104 0.06 2.62 -2.95
N ARG A 105 -1.10 1.95 -2.81
CA ARG A 105 -1.16 0.47 -2.74
C ARG A 105 -0.65 -0.20 -4.02
N GLU A 106 -0.84 0.41 -5.18
CA GLU A 106 -0.32 -0.09 -6.46
C GLU A 106 1.21 0.05 -6.53
N ALA A 107 1.75 1.20 -6.14
CA ALA A 107 3.17 1.46 -6.07
C ALA A 107 3.89 0.54 -5.08
N GLU A 108 3.34 0.36 -3.88
CA GLU A 108 3.84 -0.59 -2.87
C GLU A 108 3.94 -2.01 -3.41
N ARG A 109 2.90 -2.46 -4.13
CA ARG A 109 2.88 -3.80 -4.73
C ARG A 109 3.88 -3.93 -5.88
N ALA A 110 4.09 -2.87 -6.65
CA ALA A 110 5.08 -2.85 -7.72
C ALA A 110 6.51 -2.88 -7.15
N SER A 111 6.79 -2.07 -6.12
CA SER A 111 8.07 -2.02 -5.40
C SER A 111 8.46 -3.39 -4.83
N ARG A 112 7.54 -4.05 -4.11
CA ARG A 112 7.77 -5.40 -3.54
C ARG A 112 8.12 -6.46 -4.60
N ARG A 113 7.66 -6.30 -5.83
CA ARG A 113 7.98 -7.22 -6.94
C ARG A 113 9.35 -6.93 -7.58
N ALA A 114 9.90 -5.74 -7.41
CA ALA A 114 11.09 -5.26 -8.11
C ALA A 114 12.39 -5.29 -7.29
N SER A 115 12.33 -5.60 -5.99
CA SER A 115 13.40 -5.54 -4.98
C SER A 115 14.84 -5.24 -5.47
N GLY A 116 15.27 -4.00 -5.20
CA GLY A 116 16.65 -3.53 -5.05
C GLY A 116 16.60 -2.14 -4.42
N THR A 117 17.16 -1.97 -3.23
CA THR A 117 16.91 -0.90 -2.24
C THR A 117 17.19 0.54 -2.68
N SER A 118 16.34 1.47 -2.23
CA SER A 118 16.68 2.77 -1.60
C SER A 118 15.36 3.44 -1.22
N GLU A 119 14.84 3.18 -0.01
CA GLU A 119 13.61 3.82 0.48
C GLU A 119 13.93 5.22 1.03
N GLU A 120 13.85 6.22 0.15
CA GLU A 120 13.63 7.60 0.59
C GLU A 120 12.13 7.77 0.84
N TYR A 121 11.73 7.78 2.11
CA TYR A 121 10.37 8.11 2.50
C TYR A 121 10.17 9.62 2.46
N GLU A 122 9.42 10.10 1.48
CA GLU A 122 8.83 11.44 1.56
C GLU A 122 7.77 11.45 2.68
N GLU A 123 7.56 12.58 3.37
CA GLU A 123 6.54 12.73 4.43
C GLU A 123 5.17 12.19 3.99
N ARG A 124 4.84 12.39 2.70
CA ARG A 124 3.66 11.83 2.05
C ARG A 124 3.56 10.32 2.20
N ASP A 125 4.65 9.61 1.91
CA ASP A 125 4.65 8.16 1.81
C ASP A 125 4.53 7.54 3.22
N VAL A 126 5.17 8.16 4.22
CA VAL A 126 4.96 7.81 5.63
C VAL A 126 3.50 8.02 6.04
N LEU A 127 2.92 9.17 5.71
CA LEU A 127 1.55 9.49 6.08
C LEU A 127 0.53 8.57 5.37
N LEU A 128 0.75 8.24 4.10
CA LEU A 128 -0.09 7.29 3.36
C LEU A 128 0.05 5.86 3.92
N GLN A 129 1.27 5.45 4.30
CA GLN A 129 1.51 4.16 4.93
C GLN A 129 0.74 4.06 6.27
N ASP A 130 0.86 5.06 7.13
CA ASP A 130 0.13 5.14 8.40
C ASP A 130 -1.40 5.08 8.20
N ILE A 131 -1.94 5.93 7.32
CA ILE A 131 -3.37 5.94 6.98
C ILE A 131 -3.83 4.57 6.49
N VAL A 132 -3.09 3.94 5.57
CA VAL A 132 -3.46 2.63 5.03
C VAL A 132 -3.42 1.55 6.10
N GLN A 133 -2.41 1.57 6.98
CA GLN A 133 -2.31 0.64 8.10
C GLN A 133 -3.49 0.80 9.08
N GLN A 134 -3.86 2.03 9.42
CA GLN A 134 -5.04 2.29 10.26
C GLN A 134 -6.33 1.82 9.59
N MET A 135 -6.51 2.09 8.28
CA MET A 135 -7.67 1.63 7.52
C MET A 135 -7.80 0.11 7.51
N ASP A 136 -6.69 -0.59 7.26
CA ASP A 136 -6.67 -2.04 7.19
C ASP A 136 -6.89 -2.66 8.59
N GLY A 137 -6.27 -2.09 9.63
CA GLY A 137 -6.48 -2.50 11.02
C GLY A 137 -7.94 -2.34 11.47
N TRP A 138 -8.56 -1.19 11.15
CA TRP A 138 -9.98 -0.95 11.44
C TRP A 138 -10.89 -1.93 10.71
N LYS A 139 -10.57 -2.25 9.44
CA LYS A 139 -11.32 -3.22 8.66
C LYS A 139 -11.25 -4.62 9.30
N SER A 140 -10.06 -5.06 9.69
CA SER A 140 -9.87 -6.35 10.36
C SER A 140 -10.62 -6.44 11.67
N LEU A 141 -10.52 -5.42 12.53
CA LEU A 141 -11.24 -5.36 13.82
C LEU A 141 -12.75 -5.54 13.62
N ARG A 142 -13.34 -4.85 12.65
CA ARG A 142 -14.77 -4.97 12.34
C ARG A 142 -15.16 -6.30 11.72
N GLU A 143 -14.26 -6.91 10.98
CA GLU A 143 -14.49 -8.24 10.41
C GLU A 143 -14.49 -9.30 11.51
N GLU A 144 -13.55 -9.22 12.45
CA GLU A 144 -13.48 -10.06 13.65
C GLU A 144 -14.71 -9.91 14.55
N GLU A 145 -15.15 -8.67 14.80
CA GLU A 145 -16.37 -8.38 15.57
C GLU A 145 -17.59 -9.07 14.94
N LYS A 146 -17.79 -8.88 13.64
CA LYS A 146 -18.88 -9.52 12.90
C LYS A 146 -18.76 -11.04 12.88
N GLN A 147 -17.56 -11.60 12.83
CA GLN A 147 -17.35 -13.04 12.91
C GLN A 147 -17.73 -13.57 14.29
N CYS A 148 -17.36 -12.87 15.36
CA CYS A 148 -17.73 -13.23 16.72
C CYS A 148 -19.26 -13.20 16.92
N GLU A 149 -19.93 -12.16 16.41
CA GLU A 149 -21.39 -12.05 16.44
C GLU A 149 -22.07 -13.20 15.68
N ARG A 150 -21.57 -13.54 14.49
CA ARG A 150 -22.07 -14.68 13.72
C ARG A 150 -21.87 -16.00 14.48
N ALA A 151 -20.68 -16.24 15.02
CA ALA A 151 -20.40 -17.46 15.79
C ALA A 151 -21.32 -17.60 17.01
N LYS A 152 -21.61 -16.50 17.72
CA LYS A 152 -22.57 -16.50 18.83
C LYS A 152 -23.98 -16.85 18.35
N ARG A 153 -24.44 -16.23 17.26
CA ARG A 153 -25.76 -16.50 16.66
C ARG A 153 -25.89 -17.95 16.21
N ASP A 154 -24.88 -18.46 15.52
CA ASP A 154 -24.87 -19.83 15.00
C ASP A 154 -24.81 -20.85 16.14
N GLY A 155 -24.10 -20.56 17.23
CA GLY A 155 -24.10 -21.40 18.44
C GLY A 155 -25.46 -21.44 19.14
N ILE A 156 -26.18 -20.32 19.21
CA ILE A 156 -27.57 -20.28 19.73
C ILE A 156 -28.50 -21.08 18.82
N GLU A 157 -28.36 -20.95 17.51
CA GLU A 157 -29.18 -21.68 16.53
C GLU A 157 -28.92 -23.20 16.61
N ALA A 158 -27.65 -23.62 16.65
CA ALA A 158 -27.25 -25.02 16.75
C ALA A 158 -27.72 -25.67 18.06
N SER A 159 -27.52 -24.99 19.20
CA SER A 159 -28.00 -25.49 20.50
C SER A 159 -29.54 -25.55 20.56
N GLY A 160 -30.23 -24.55 20.01
CA GLY A 160 -31.68 -24.56 19.89
C GLY A 160 -32.21 -25.68 18.98
N ALA A 161 -31.51 -25.97 17.87
CA ALA A 161 -31.86 -27.07 16.98
C ALA A 161 -31.70 -28.43 17.68
N LEU A 162 -30.61 -28.63 18.42
CA LEU A 162 -30.38 -29.83 19.20
C LEU A 162 -31.47 -30.05 20.25
N MET A 163 -31.85 -29.00 20.99
CA MET A 163 -32.92 -29.07 22.00
C MET A 163 -34.26 -29.50 21.39
N ARG A 164 -34.60 -28.99 20.19
CA ARG A 164 -35.81 -29.41 19.47
C ARG A 164 -35.76 -30.89 19.07
N ARG A 165 -34.63 -31.36 18.53
CA ARG A 165 -34.45 -32.78 18.16
C ARG A 165 -34.60 -33.71 19.37
N LEU A 166 -33.96 -33.35 20.49
CA LEU A 166 -34.08 -34.09 21.75
C LEU A 166 -35.53 -34.14 22.25
N ALA A 167 -36.25 -33.02 22.20
CA ALA A 167 -37.64 -32.97 22.61
C ALA A 167 -38.59 -33.78 21.70
N MET A 168 -38.22 -34.00 20.43
CA MET A 168 -39.00 -34.81 19.49
C MET A 168 -38.61 -36.29 19.49
N GLY A 169 -37.69 -36.73 20.36
CA GLY A 169 -37.27 -38.14 20.45
C GLY A 169 -36.49 -38.65 19.24
N GLU A 170 -36.05 -37.77 18.34
CA GLU A 170 -35.44 -38.12 17.04
C GLU A 170 -34.00 -38.68 17.14
N LEU A 171 -33.46 -38.83 18.36
CA LEU A 171 -32.09 -39.29 18.58
C LEU A 171 -32.02 -40.68 19.23
N GLU A 172 -33.15 -41.37 19.41
CA GLU A 172 -33.18 -42.72 20.02
C GLU A 172 -32.89 -43.87 19.04
N ASP A 173 -32.79 -43.61 17.71
CA ASP A 173 -32.69 -44.64 16.67
C ASP A 173 -31.27 -44.92 16.09
N GLU A 174 -30.19 -44.36 16.65
CA GLU A 174 -28.80 -44.56 16.17
C GLU A 174 -27.91 -45.44 17.08
N LEU A 175 -28.46 -46.50 17.70
CA LEU A 175 -27.72 -47.43 18.57
C LEU A 175 -27.80 -48.89 18.12
#